data_AF-A0A3N5F2N2-F1
#
_entry.id   AF-A0A3N5F2N2-F1
#
_cell.length_a   1.000
_cell.length_b   1.000
_cell.length_c   1.000
_cell.angle_alpha   90.00
_cell.angle_beta   90.00
_cell.angle_gamma   90.00
#
_symmetry.space_group_name_H-M   'P 1'
#
loop_
_entity.id
_entity.type
_entity.pdbx_description
1 polymer ?
#
loop_
_entity_poly.entity_id
_entity_poly.type
_entity_poly.pdbx_seq_one_letter_code
_entity_poly.pdbx_strand_id
1 'polypeptide(L)'
;MASKFTKAKSKQAYLKMALYGGTGSGKTLTSLLISEGLAKLCGKRVAYIDTENGSDFYATDVPERLVHPMAFDFDRIQTAQLMDVLEAVETLDTDVYGVVVIDQMTTLWEAARAAYNGKKTVIGGIPIQAWGDIKRPYKRIVSLTRDGNYHSIYLGREGMIIDKDEDGEMEVIGTKMKAEGETAYEPHILGRMKQTMEKDGNYRISVFFEKDRSGVLTGRTFNWPNFDTIKPVVKYLTGVEQNKLGTAEENAEKDVEAQEREAQKVEAERRDMYELIRSAILNAKDESQLKTAWALTNGKKGKLGDLFDQLQTMKDSRKAELREAA
;
A
#
# COMPACT_ATOMS: atom_id res chain seq x y z
N MET A 1 12.26 -14.68 -11.25
CA MET A 1 13.18 -13.94 -12.15
C MET A 1 13.47 -12.60 -11.51
N ALA A 2 14.75 -12.24 -11.31
CA ALA A 2 15.11 -10.95 -10.72
C ALA A 2 14.57 -9.79 -11.58
N SER A 3 13.99 -8.78 -10.94
CA SER A 3 13.53 -7.56 -11.60
C SER A 3 14.68 -6.89 -12.34
N LYS A 4 14.50 -6.59 -13.63
CA LYS A 4 15.51 -5.88 -14.45
C LYS A 4 15.14 -4.41 -14.56
N PHE A 5 16.12 -3.52 -14.47
CA PHE A 5 15.92 -2.12 -14.79
C PHE A 5 15.51 -1.97 -16.26
N THR A 6 14.46 -1.19 -16.50
CA THR A 6 13.94 -0.90 -17.84
C THR A 6 13.63 0.59 -17.94
N LYS A 7 13.60 1.14 -19.16
CA LYS A 7 13.24 2.55 -19.37
C LYS A 7 11.82 2.79 -18.85
N ALA A 8 11.68 3.77 -17.96
CA ALA A 8 10.40 4.11 -17.35
C ALA A 8 9.40 4.57 -18.42
N LYS A 9 8.16 4.09 -18.29
CA LYS A 9 6.97 4.58 -18.99
C LYS A 9 5.91 4.88 -17.93
N SER A 10 5.09 5.91 -18.15
CA SER A 10 3.95 6.14 -17.25
C SER A 10 3.02 4.93 -17.31
N LYS A 11 2.78 4.32 -16.15
CA LYS A 11 1.78 3.27 -15.96
C LYS A 11 0.61 3.78 -15.12
N GLN A 12 0.50 5.09 -14.95
CA GLN A 12 -0.60 5.64 -14.16
C GLN A 12 -1.89 5.55 -14.98
N ALA A 13 -2.76 4.62 -14.61
CA ALA A 13 -3.98 4.31 -15.34
C ALA A 13 -5.22 4.98 -14.72
N TYR A 14 -5.24 5.13 -13.39
CA TYR A 14 -6.41 5.62 -12.67
C TYR A 14 -6.10 6.83 -11.80
N LEU A 15 -7.11 7.62 -11.47
CA LEU A 15 -6.97 8.77 -10.56
C LEU A 15 -6.87 8.26 -9.13
N LYS A 16 -5.88 8.73 -8.36
CA LYS A 16 -5.71 8.42 -6.94
C LYS A 16 -5.71 9.71 -6.15
N MET A 17 -6.83 10.04 -5.53
CA MET A 17 -7.07 11.36 -4.97
C MET A 17 -7.59 11.27 -3.54
N ALA A 18 -7.26 12.27 -2.73
CA ALA A 18 -7.90 12.46 -1.45
C ALA A 18 -8.28 13.92 -1.23
N LEU A 19 -9.39 14.12 -0.52
CA LEU A 19 -9.89 15.43 -0.12
C LEU A 19 -10.07 15.46 1.39
N TYR A 20 -9.53 16.48 2.05
CA TYR A 20 -9.78 16.66 3.48
C TYR A 20 -10.16 18.09 3.81
N GLY A 21 -10.81 18.30 4.95
CA GLY A 21 -11.29 19.61 5.34
C GLY A 21 -12.27 19.54 6.51
N GLY A 22 -12.63 20.70 7.05
CA GLY A 22 -13.61 20.81 8.13
C GLY A 22 -14.99 20.25 7.77
N THR A 23 -15.85 20.09 8.77
CA THR A 23 -17.28 19.76 8.54
C THR A 23 -17.93 20.86 7.70
N GLY A 24 -18.81 20.50 6.77
CA GLY A 24 -19.47 21.47 5.88
C GLY A 24 -18.60 22.01 4.74
N SER A 25 -17.33 21.58 4.61
CA SER A 25 -16.43 22.07 3.55
C SER A 25 -16.75 21.56 2.13
N GLY A 26 -17.80 20.75 1.96
CA GLY A 26 -18.25 20.28 0.64
C GLY A 26 -17.58 19.01 0.11
N LYS A 27 -16.90 18.23 0.98
CA LYS A 27 -16.17 17.00 0.61
C LYS A 27 -17.04 15.98 -0.14
N THR A 28 -18.14 15.56 0.48
CA THR A 28 -19.09 14.57 -0.07
C THR A 28 -19.60 14.99 -1.45
N LEU A 29 -20.19 16.18 -1.58
CA LEU A 29 -20.67 16.73 -2.86
C LEU A 29 -19.55 16.77 -3.93
N THR A 30 -18.38 17.30 -3.57
CA THR A 30 -17.25 17.41 -4.52
C THR A 30 -16.78 16.03 -4.99
N SER A 31 -16.71 15.06 -4.09
CA SER A 31 -16.31 13.70 -4.42
C SER A 31 -17.30 13.04 -5.39
N LEU A 32 -18.60 13.26 -5.22
CA LEU A 32 -19.64 12.74 -6.10
C LEU A 32 -19.60 13.41 -7.47
N LEU A 33 -19.44 14.73 -7.55
CA LEU A 33 -19.27 15.47 -8.81
C LEU A 33 -18.07 14.96 -9.63
N ILE A 34 -16.95 14.71 -8.95
CA ILE A 34 -15.76 14.16 -9.61
C ILE A 34 -16.00 12.71 -10.03
N SER A 35 -16.58 11.90 -9.15
CA SER A 35 -16.82 10.47 -9.39
C SER A 35 -17.78 10.23 -10.54
N GLU A 36 -18.85 11.02 -10.64
CA GLU A 36 -19.81 10.94 -11.74
C GLU A 36 -19.14 11.20 -13.09
N GLY A 37 -18.26 12.22 -13.17
CA GLY A 37 -17.49 12.50 -14.39
C GLY A 37 -16.49 11.40 -14.75
N LEU A 38 -15.84 10.80 -13.75
CA LEU A 38 -14.92 9.67 -13.95
C LEU A 38 -15.66 8.41 -14.41
N ALA A 39 -16.80 8.10 -13.78
CA ALA A 39 -17.69 7.00 -14.13
C ALA A 39 -18.19 7.12 -15.58
N LYS A 40 -18.65 8.31 -15.98
CA LYS A 40 -19.02 8.62 -17.37
C LYS A 40 -17.86 8.41 -18.34
N LEU A 41 -16.63 8.76 -17.95
CA LEU A 41 -15.46 8.61 -18.81
C LEU A 41 -15.06 7.15 -19.02
N CYS A 42 -15.12 6.31 -17.98
CA CYS A 42 -14.76 4.89 -18.07
C CYS A 42 -15.92 3.96 -18.43
N GLY A 43 -17.17 4.47 -18.44
CA GLY A 43 -18.37 3.70 -18.74
C GLY A 43 -18.73 2.69 -17.63
N LYS A 44 -18.32 2.94 -16.38
CA LYS A 44 -18.52 2.05 -15.23
C LYS A 44 -19.18 2.80 -14.07
N ARG A 45 -19.66 2.07 -13.06
CA ARG A 45 -20.38 2.65 -11.91
C ARG A 45 -19.45 3.17 -10.81
N VAL A 46 -20.04 3.95 -9.90
CA VAL A 46 -19.40 4.44 -8.66
C VAL A 46 -19.80 3.52 -7.50
N ALA A 47 -18.81 2.98 -6.79
CA ALA A 47 -18.98 2.34 -5.49
C ALA A 47 -18.66 3.34 -4.37
N TYR A 48 -19.62 3.60 -3.49
CA TYR A 48 -19.50 4.58 -2.42
C TYR A 48 -19.57 3.93 -1.04
N ILE A 49 -18.52 4.12 -0.24
CA ILE A 49 -18.45 3.64 1.14
C ILE A 49 -18.76 4.81 2.06
N ASP A 50 -19.98 4.82 2.59
CA ASP A 50 -20.47 5.86 3.50
C ASP A 50 -20.30 5.39 4.96
N THR A 51 -19.39 6.05 5.68
CA THR A 51 -19.10 5.76 7.09
C THR A 51 -19.86 6.69 8.05
N GLU A 52 -20.61 7.68 7.53
CA GLU A 52 -21.25 8.75 8.33
C GLU A 52 -22.74 8.94 8.04
N ASN A 53 -23.33 8.13 7.15
CA ASN A 53 -24.69 8.29 6.61
C ASN A 53 -24.95 9.64 5.94
N GLY A 54 -23.89 10.28 5.41
CA GLY A 54 -23.95 11.60 4.79
C GLY A 54 -24.45 11.60 3.35
N SER A 55 -24.56 10.43 2.72
CA SER A 55 -24.84 10.30 1.28
C SER A 55 -26.32 10.29 0.90
N ASP A 56 -27.25 10.07 1.85
CA ASP A 56 -28.68 9.82 1.59
C ASP A 56 -29.35 10.84 0.66
N PHE A 57 -29.20 12.13 0.95
CA PHE A 57 -29.83 13.17 0.15
C PHE A 57 -29.28 13.23 -1.28
N TYR A 58 -28.05 12.79 -1.52
CA TYR A 58 -27.45 12.83 -2.86
C TYR A 58 -28.04 11.79 -3.81
N ALA A 59 -28.72 10.76 -3.30
CA ALA A 59 -29.45 9.79 -4.11
C ALA A 59 -30.89 10.24 -4.45
N THR A 60 -31.27 11.48 -4.13
CA THR A 60 -32.61 12.04 -4.36
C THR A 60 -32.53 13.32 -5.17
N ASP A 61 -33.50 13.52 -6.06
CA ASP A 61 -33.74 14.79 -6.76
C ASP A 61 -34.15 15.85 -5.73
N VAL A 62 -33.41 16.95 -5.70
CA VAL A 62 -33.67 18.12 -4.86
C VAL A 62 -33.61 19.35 -5.78
N PRO A 63 -34.74 19.76 -6.40
CA PRO A 63 -34.78 20.85 -7.38
C PRO A 63 -34.17 22.16 -6.87
N GLU A 64 -34.26 22.43 -5.57
CA GLU A 64 -33.74 23.63 -4.92
C GLU A 64 -32.24 23.57 -4.62
N ARG A 65 -31.59 22.41 -4.81
CA ARG A 65 -30.15 22.27 -4.54
C ARG A 65 -29.36 23.08 -5.56
N LEU A 66 -28.59 24.05 -5.06
CA LEU A 66 -27.79 24.98 -5.88
C LEU A 66 -26.87 24.27 -6.89
N VAL A 67 -26.26 23.16 -6.49
CA VAL A 67 -25.30 22.40 -7.28
C VAL A 67 -25.81 20.98 -7.45
N HIS A 68 -25.96 20.55 -8.70
CA HIS A 68 -26.44 19.21 -9.08
C HIS A 68 -27.80 18.83 -8.47
N PRO A 69 -28.91 19.48 -8.90
CA PRO A 69 -30.26 19.22 -8.38
C PRO A 69 -30.73 17.77 -8.52
N MET A 70 -30.28 17.08 -9.56
CA MET A 70 -30.64 15.68 -9.80
C MET A 70 -29.94 14.75 -8.80
N ALA A 71 -30.53 13.57 -8.58
CA ALA A 71 -29.89 12.46 -7.90
C ALA A 71 -28.61 12.05 -8.63
N PHE A 72 -27.58 11.69 -7.84
CA PHE A 72 -26.40 11.01 -8.35
C PHE A 72 -26.70 9.52 -8.53
N ASP A 73 -26.13 8.91 -9.58
CA ASP A 73 -26.19 7.45 -9.78
C ASP A 73 -24.92 6.80 -9.22
N PHE A 74 -25.05 6.16 -8.06
CA PHE A 74 -23.97 5.42 -7.39
C PHE A 74 -24.56 4.29 -6.55
N ASP A 75 -23.79 3.21 -6.39
CA ASP A 75 -24.12 2.15 -5.44
C ASP A 75 -23.36 2.40 -4.14
N ARG A 76 -23.95 2.02 -3.00
CA ARG A 76 -23.35 2.32 -1.70
C ARG A 76 -23.44 1.20 -0.69
N ILE A 77 -22.51 1.24 0.25
CA ILE A 77 -22.61 0.56 1.54
C ILE A 77 -22.53 1.58 2.67
N GLN A 78 -23.25 1.34 3.76
CA GLN A 78 -23.24 2.17 4.95
C GLN A 78 -22.61 1.39 6.11
N THR A 79 -21.35 1.67 6.40
CA THR A 79 -20.60 0.98 7.47
C THR A 79 -19.40 1.81 7.92
N ALA A 80 -19.14 1.83 9.21
CA ALA A 80 -17.89 2.34 9.80
C ALA A 80 -16.97 1.19 10.27
N GLN A 81 -17.35 -0.07 10.00
CA GLN A 81 -16.55 -1.22 10.39
C GLN A 81 -15.38 -1.38 9.43
N LEU A 82 -14.17 -1.37 9.98
CA LEU A 82 -12.94 -1.43 9.20
C LEU A 82 -12.86 -2.69 8.33
N MET A 83 -13.31 -3.84 8.85
CA MET A 83 -13.25 -5.11 8.13
C MET A 83 -14.26 -5.19 6.99
N ASP A 84 -15.49 -4.70 7.18
CA ASP A 84 -16.49 -4.61 6.11
C ASP A 84 -15.97 -3.74 4.95
N VAL A 85 -15.36 -2.59 5.27
CA VAL A 85 -14.77 -1.71 4.26
C VAL A 85 -13.61 -2.40 3.54
N LEU A 86 -12.74 -3.11 4.27
CA LEU A 86 -11.65 -3.85 3.69
C LEU A 86 -12.17 -4.90 2.69
N GLU A 87 -13.12 -5.73 3.12
CA GLU A 87 -13.72 -6.77 2.29
C GLU A 87 -14.39 -6.18 1.04
N ALA A 88 -15.16 -5.10 1.20
CA ALA A 88 -15.85 -4.44 0.09
C ALA A 88 -14.89 -3.90 -0.98
N VAL A 89 -13.73 -3.35 -0.57
CA VAL A 89 -12.73 -2.84 -1.52
C VAL A 89 -11.92 -3.98 -2.13
N GLU A 90 -11.62 -5.03 -1.36
CA GLU A 90 -10.80 -6.17 -1.81
C GLU A 90 -11.55 -7.08 -2.80
N THR A 91 -12.86 -7.23 -2.61
CA THR A 91 -13.75 -8.05 -3.46
C THR A 91 -14.47 -7.24 -4.54
N LEU A 92 -14.09 -5.97 -4.73
CA LEU A 92 -14.73 -5.08 -5.69
C LEU A 92 -14.64 -5.64 -7.12
N ASP A 93 -15.79 -5.80 -7.76
CA ASP A 93 -15.88 -6.12 -9.18
C ASP A 93 -15.50 -4.88 -10.02
N THR A 94 -14.27 -4.86 -10.51
CA THR A 94 -13.76 -3.74 -11.31
C THR A 94 -14.33 -3.71 -12.72
N ASP A 95 -15.02 -4.74 -13.19
CA ASP A 95 -15.73 -4.71 -14.46
C ASP A 95 -17.03 -3.91 -14.35
N VAL A 96 -17.66 -3.93 -13.17
CA VAL A 96 -18.84 -3.12 -12.84
C VAL A 96 -18.46 -1.73 -12.34
N TYR A 97 -17.50 -1.63 -11.41
CA TYR A 97 -17.15 -0.38 -10.73
C TYR A 97 -15.81 0.17 -11.21
N GLY A 98 -15.84 1.40 -11.75
CA GLY A 98 -14.64 2.10 -12.20
C GLY A 98 -14.15 3.15 -11.22
N VAL A 99 -14.98 3.53 -10.25
CA VAL A 99 -14.68 4.56 -9.25
C VAL A 99 -15.08 4.07 -7.86
N VAL A 100 -14.19 4.25 -6.89
CA VAL A 100 -14.42 3.94 -5.48
C VAL A 100 -14.27 5.22 -4.67
N VAL A 101 -15.27 5.52 -3.85
CA VAL A 101 -15.23 6.62 -2.89
C VAL A 101 -15.28 6.07 -1.47
N ILE A 102 -14.39 6.53 -0.59
CA ILE A 102 -14.41 6.23 0.85
C ILE A 102 -14.66 7.53 1.63
N ASP A 103 -15.84 7.66 2.24
CA ASP A 103 -16.27 8.82 3.03
C ASP A 103 -16.54 8.38 4.47
N GLN A 104 -15.54 8.30 5.36
CA GLN A 104 -14.20 8.85 5.25
C GLN A 104 -13.16 8.08 6.07
N MET A 105 -11.89 8.25 5.71
CA MET A 105 -10.74 7.59 6.34
C MET A 105 -10.55 7.96 7.81
N THR A 106 -10.98 9.16 8.23
CA THR A 106 -10.92 9.57 9.64
C THR A 106 -11.72 8.63 10.53
N THR A 107 -12.94 8.28 10.12
CA THR A 107 -13.83 7.38 10.86
C THR A 107 -13.23 5.98 10.92
N LEU A 108 -12.67 5.49 9.81
CA LEU A 108 -12.00 4.19 9.76
C LEU A 108 -10.76 4.14 10.64
N TRP A 109 -9.99 5.23 10.71
CA TRP A 109 -8.83 5.31 11.61
C TRP A 109 -9.24 5.30 13.08
N GLU A 110 -10.31 6.01 13.42
CA GLU A 110 -10.89 6.00 14.77
C GLU A 110 -11.41 4.60 15.13
N ALA A 111 -12.10 3.92 14.21
CA ALA A 111 -12.57 2.54 14.38
C ALA A 111 -11.41 1.56 14.58
N ALA A 112 -10.33 1.66 13.79
CA ALA A 112 -9.14 0.83 13.95
C ALA A 112 -8.55 0.95 15.36
N ARG A 113 -8.42 2.18 15.87
CA ARG A 113 -7.92 2.44 17.23
C ARG A 113 -8.87 1.93 18.31
N ALA A 114 -10.19 2.09 18.11
CA ALA A 114 -11.21 1.67 19.06
C ALA A 114 -11.33 0.15 19.17
N ALA A 115 -10.98 -0.59 18.11
CA ALA A 115 -10.97 -2.05 18.12
C ALA A 115 -9.92 -2.66 19.08
N TYR A 116 -8.93 -1.88 19.53
CA TYR A 116 -7.96 -2.36 20.51
C TYR A 116 -8.61 -2.58 21.89
N ASN A 117 -8.70 -3.85 22.29
CA ASN A 117 -9.27 -4.27 23.57
C ASN A 117 -8.20 -4.76 24.58
N GLY A 118 -6.92 -4.65 24.25
CA GLY A 118 -5.82 -5.09 25.11
C GLY A 118 -5.50 -4.13 26.26
N LYS A 119 -4.52 -4.50 27.10
CA LYS A 119 -4.09 -3.67 28.24
C LYS A 119 -3.54 -2.34 27.75
N LYS A 120 -4.04 -1.23 28.31
CA LYS A 120 -3.54 0.12 28.04
C LYS A 120 -2.28 0.41 28.86
N THR A 121 -1.49 1.39 28.40
CA THR A 121 -0.35 1.92 29.16
C THR A 121 -0.84 2.61 30.44
N VAL A 122 0.08 2.93 31.35
CA VAL A 122 -0.22 3.64 32.62
C VAL A 122 -0.94 4.97 32.37
N ILE A 123 -0.65 5.63 31.24
CA ILE A 123 -1.28 6.90 30.82
C ILE A 123 -2.53 6.70 29.95
N GLY A 124 -3.07 5.48 29.85
CA GLY A 124 -4.29 5.17 29.10
C GLY A 124 -4.13 5.05 27.58
N GLY A 125 -2.89 5.01 27.07
CA GLY A 125 -2.57 4.87 25.65
C GLY A 125 -2.51 3.42 25.16
N ILE A 126 -2.47 3.23 23.84
CA ILE A 126 -2.22 1.94 23.19
C ILE A 126 -0.71 1.63 23.26
N PRO A 127 -0.28 0.45 23.75
CA PRO A 127 1.13 0.07 23.80
C PRO A 127 1.79 0.04 22.42
N ILE A 128 3.10 0.34 22.34
CA ILE A 128 3.85 0.45 21.08
C ILE A 128 3.74 -0.84 20.24
N GLN A 129 3.85 -1.99 20.88
CA GLN A 129 3.81 -3.30 20.22
C GLN A 129 2.45 -3.64 19.59
N ALA A 130 1.34 -3.02 20.04
CA ALA A 130 0.01 -3.30 19.52
C ALA A 130 -0.32 -2.54 18.22
N TRP A 131 0.45 -1.48 17.90
CA TRP A 131 0.15 -0.64 16.74
C TRP A 131 0.31 -1.36 15.41
N GLY A 132 1.19 -2.37 15.32
CA GLY A 132 1.35 -3.17 14.11
C GLY A 132 0.04 -3.83 13.70
N ASP A 133 -0.59 -4.56 14.63
CA ASP A 133 -1.86 -5.26 14.39
C ASP A 133 -3.02 -4.29 14.14
N ILE A 134 -3.09 -3.19 14.88
CA ILE A 134 -4.13 -2.16 14.71
C ILE A 134 -4.05 -1.50 13.33
N LYS A 135 -2.83 -1.18 12.87
CA LYS A 135 -2.62 -0.51 11.59
C LYS A 135 -2.76 -1.46 10.40
N ARG A 136 -2.54 -2.77 10.56
CA ARG A 136 -2.51 -3.76 9.46
C ARG A 136 -3.73 -3.68 8.54
N PRO A 137 -4.98 -3.86 9.01
CA PRO A 137 -6.16 -3.80 8.13
C PRO A 137 -6.37 -2.41 7.52
N TYR A 138 -6.09 -1.34 8.26
CA TYR A 138 -6.17 0.03 7.76
C TYR A 138 -5.18 0.29 6.61
N LYS A 139 -3.91 -0.11 6.78
CA LYS A 139 -2.87 0.00 5.76
C LYS A 139 -3.22 -0.82 4.52
N ARG A 140 -3.89 -1.96 4.68
CA ARG A 140 -4.40 -2.75 3.56
C ARG A 140 -5.43 -1.95 2.75
N ILE A 141 -6.43 -1.33 3.38
CA ILE A 141 -7.40 -0.45 2.70
C ILE A 141 -6.67 0.66 1.92
N VAL A 142 -5.73 1.35 2.57
CA VAL A 142 -4.95 2.42 1.94
C VAL A 142 -4.20 1.90 0.71
N SER A 143 -3.53 0.75 0.82
CA SER A 143 -2.83 0.12 -0.30
C SER A 143 -3.78 -0.23 -1.46
N LEU A 144 -4.99 -0.71 -1.18
CA LEU A 144 -5.99 -1.01 -2.20
C LEU A 144 -6.44 0.26 -2.93
N THR A 145 -6.66 1.37 -2.21
CA THR A 145 -6.98 2.65 -2.87
C THR A 145 -5.88 3.07 -3.84
N ARG A 146 -4.61 2.86 -3.50
CA ARG A 146 -3.44 3.20 -4.34
C ARG A 146 -3.25 2.25 -5.52
N ASP A 147 -3.39 0.95 -5.30
CA ASP A 147 -2.97 -0.11 -6.22
C ASP A 147 -4.11 -0.65 -7.10
N GLY A 148 -5.36 -0.37 -6.75
CA GLY A 148 -6.53 -0.88 -7.46
C GLY A 148 -6.65 -0.38 -8.91
N ASN A 149 -7.21 -1.23 -9.78
CA ASN A 149 -7.52 -0.88 -11.18
C ASN A 149 -8.85 -0.12 -11.29
N TYR A 150 -8.96 0.96 -10.53
CA TYR A 150 -10.12 1.86 -10.47
C TYR A 150 -9.67 3.24 -10.00
N HIS A 151 -10.47 4.27 -10.32
CA HIS A 151 -10.29 5.59 -9.74
C HIS A 151 -10.63 5.53 -8.25
N SER A 152 -9.79 6.08 -7.39
CA SER A 152 -10.04 6.12 -5.95
C SER A 152 -10.06 7.55 -5.44
N ILE A 153 -11.08 7.85 -4.64
CA ILE A 153 -11.23 9.09 -3.90
C ILE A 153 -11.49 8.72 -2.45
N TYR A 154 -10.72 9.27 -1.52
CA TYR A 154 -11.06 9.13 -0.11
C TYR A 154 -11.06 10.46 0.61
N LEU A 155 -11.98 10.56 1.56
CA LEU A 155 -12.24 11.78 2.30
C LEU A 155 -11.62 11.70 3.69
N GLY A 156 -11.38 12.86 4.29
CA GLY A 156 -10.89 12.95 5.66
C GLY A 156 -11.29 14.25 6.35
N ARG A 157 -11.35 14.23 7.68
CA ARG A 157 -11.53 15.44 8.48
C ARG A 157 -10.22 16.20 8.61
N GLU A 158 -10.34 17.50 8.73
CA GLU A 158 -9.22 18.37 9.10
C GLU A 158 -8.86 18.20 10.58
N GLY A 159 -7.57 18.19 10.87
CA GLY A 159 -7.01 18.24 12.22
C GLY A 159 -5.88 19.27 12.29
N MET A 160 -5.58 19.72 13.50
CA MET A 160 -4.50 20.68 13.75
C MET A 160 -3.17 19.95 13.96
N ILE A 161 -2.08 20.56 13.48
CA ILE A 161 -0.72 20.23 13.88
C ILE A 161 -0.38 21.21 15.00
N ILE A 162 -0.14 20.67 16.19
CA ILE A 162 0.23 21.44 17.38
C ILE A 162 1.69 21.10 17.67
N ASP A 163 2.52 22.11 17.81
CA ASP A 163 3.90 22.00 18.26
C ASP A 163 4.12 22.80 19.53
N LYS A 164 5.27 22.59 20.19
CA LYS A 164 5.70 23.45 21.30
C LYS A 164 6.65 24.51 20.77
N ASP A 165 6.40 25.76 21.11
CA ASP A 165 7.35 26.84 20.83
C ASP A 165 8.59 26.78 21.74
N GLU A 166 9.51 27.73 21.56
CA GLU A 166 10.76 27.82 22.34
C GLU A 166 10.52 28.00 23.85
N ASP A 167 9.36 28.53 24.23
CA ASP A 167 8.94 28.75 25.63
C ASP A 167 8.15 27.55 26.21
N GLY A 168 7.85 26.54 25.39
CA GLY A 168 7.14 25.32 25.77
C GLY A 168 5.62 25.42 25.69
N GLU A 169 5.07 26.52 25.17
CA GLU A 169 3.65 26.74 24.94
C GLU A 169 3.18 26.06 23.65
N MET A 170 1.91 25.64 23.62
CA MET A 170 1.34 24.93 22.48
C MET A 170 0.91 25.89 21.37
N GLU A 171 1.51 25.78 20.19
CA GLU A 171 1.16 26.58 19.01
C GLU A 171 0.60 25.70 17.88
N VAL A 172 -0.45 26.18 17.20
CA VAL A 172 -0.99 25.53 15.99
C VAL A 172 -0.13 25.93 14.79
N ILE A 173 0.84 25.08 14.44
CA ILE A 173 1.77 25.33 13.33
C ILE A 173 1.24 24.89 11.95
N GLY A 174 0.08 24.23 11.91
CA GLY A 174 -0.48 23.81 10.63
C GLY A 174 -1.71 22.95 10.70
N THR A 175 -2.03 22.36 9.55
CA THR A 175 -3.22 21.58 9.33
C THR A 175 -2.84 20.25 8.70
N LYS A 176 -3.53 19.17 9.08
CA LYS A 176 -3.36 17.82 8.51
C LYS A 176 -4.69 17.12 8.34
N MET A 177 -4.68 16.03 7.57
CA MET A 177 -5.78 15.06 7.60
C MET A 177 -5.76 14.32 8.96
N LYS A 178 -6.91 14.24 9.63
CA LYS A 178 -7.09 13.51 10.89
C LYS A 178 -7.22 12.01 10.62
N ALA A 179 -6.14 11.38 10.17
CA ALA A 179 -6.07 9.97 9.81
C ALA A 179 -4.75 9.35 10.33
N GLU A 180 -4.45 8.10 9.98
CA GLU A 180 -3.12 7.53 10.19
C GLU A 180 -2.08 8.38 9.45
N GLY A 181 -0.89 8.57 10.04
CA GLY A 181 0.09 9.58 9.63
C GLY A 181 0.49 9.55 8.15
N GLU A 182 0.52 8.37 7.52
CA GLU A 182 0.94 8.22 6.12
C GLU A 182 -0.20 8.41 5.12
N THR A 183 -1.46 8.39 5.59
CA THR A 183 -2.67 8.38 4.73
C THR A 183 -2.71 9.54 3.75
N ALA A 184 -2.24 10.74 4.14
CA ALA A 184 -2.24 11.91 3.27
C ALA A 184 -1.13 11.89 2.21
N TYR A 185 -0.10 11.05 2.39
CA TYR A 185 1.03 10.91 1.47
C TYR A 185 0.86 9.79 0.43
N GLU A 186 -0.11 8.90 0.62
CA GLU A 186 -0.40 7.81 -0.32
C GLU A 186 -1.09 8.24 -1.63
N PRO A 187 -2.00 9.23 -1.69
CA PRO A 187 -2.70 9.54 -2.93
C PRO A 187 -1.75 10.32 -3.86
N HIS A 188 -2.03 10.31 -5.15
CA HIS A 188 -1.29 11.12 -6.12
C HIS A 188 -1.67 12.59 -6.04
N ILE A 189 -2.91 12.87 -5.65
CA ILE A 189 -3.47 14.21 -5.50
C ILE A 189 -4.06 14.36 -4.10
N LEU A 190 -3.71 15.45 -3.41
CA LEU A 190 -4.28 15.83 -2.12
C LEU A 190 -4.86 17.24 -2.21
N GLY A 191 -6.16 17.36 -1.95
CA GLY A 191 -6.85 18.64 -1.87
C GLY A 191 -7.34 18.94 -0.46
N ARG A 192 -7.07 20.16 0.03
CA ARG A 192 -7.66 20.69 1.25
C ARG A 192 -8.86 21.57 0.91
N MET A 193 -10.02 21.16 1.39
CA MET A 193 -11.30 21.82 1.17
C MET A 193 -11.63 22.78 2.29
N LYS A 194 -12.12 23.97 1.91
CA LYS A 194 -12.56 25.01 2.83
C LYS A 194 -13.89 25.61 2.38
N GLN A 195 -14.69 25.95 3.37
CA GLN A 195 -15.85 26.81 3.21
C GLN A 195 -15.45 28.23 3.62
N THR A 196 -15.81 29.22 2.83
CA THR A 196 -15.55 30.64 3.14
C THR A 196 -16.85 31.41 3.00
N MET A 197 -17.20 32.19 4.00
CA MET A 197 -18.34 33.10 3.94
C MET A 197 -17.96 34.30 3.05
N GLU A 198 -18.80 34.59 2.07
CA GLU A 198 -18.67 35.75 1.19
C GLU A 198 -19.38 36.97 1.80
N LYS A 199 -19.16 38.14 1.19
CA LYS A 199 -19.69 39.42 1.69
C LYS A 199 -21.22 39.49 1.66
N ASP A 200 -21.85 38.72 0.78
CA ASP A 200 -23.30 38.62 0.63
C ASP A 200 -23.95 37.63 1.62
N GLY A 201 -23.15 37.02 2.51
CA GLY A 201 -23.61 36.02 3.47
C GLY A 201 -23.69 34.60 2.92
N ASN A 202 -23.44 34.38 1.64
CA ASN A 202 -23.38 33.04 1.05
C ASN A 202 -22.06 32.35 1.39
N TYR A 203 -22.07 31.03 1.38
CA TYR A 203 -20.86 30.24 1.53
C TYR A 203 -20.32 29.77 0.19
N ARG A 204 -19.01 29.94 -0.01
CA ARG A 204 -18.27 29.38 -1.14
C ARG A 204 -17.43 28.20 -0.70
N ILE A 205 -17.58 27.08 -1.41
CA ILE A 205 -16.70 25.92 -1.29
C ILE A 205 -15.50 26.10 -2.21
N SER A 206 -14.30 25.84 -1.69
CA SER A 206 -13.05 25.86 -2.45
C SER A 206 -12.14 24.69 -2.07
N VAL A 207 -11.29 24.29 -2.99
CA VAL A 207 -10.22 23.31 -2.76
C VAL A 207 -8.87 23.94 -3.09
N PHE A 208 -7.90 23.80 -2.18
CA PHE A 208 -6.50 24.08 -2.42
C PHE A 208 -5.75 22.77 -2.60
N PHE A 209 -5.07 22.57 -3.73
CA PHE A 209 -4.30 21.35 -3.97
C PHE A 209 -2.90 21.45 -3.36
N GLU A 210 -2.68 20.72 -2.28
CA GLU A 210 -1.40 20.66 -1.57
C GLU A 210 -0.41 19.72 -2.26
N LYS A 211 -0.95 18.73 -2.98
CA LYS A 211 -0.15 17.74 -3.69
C LYS A 211 -0.84 17.35 -4.98
N ASP A 212 -0.06 17.26 -6.04
CA ASP A 212 -0.41 16.62 -7.29
C ASP A 212 0.89 16.20 -7.98
N ARG A 213 1.05 14.89 -8.18
CA ARG A 213 2.26 14.32 -8.81
C ARG A 213 2.45 14.74 -10.27
N SER A 214 1.41 15.24 -10.95
CA SER A 214 1.52 15.79 -12.30
C SER A 214 2.01 17.25 -12.31
N GLY A 215 1.92 17.96 -11.18
CA GLY A 215 2.29 19.37 -11.05
C GLY A 215 1.30 20.35 -11.69
N VAL A 216 0.14 19.88 -12.17
CA VAL A 216 -0.86 20.71 -12.86
C VAL A 216 -1.73 21.49 -11.87
N LEU A 217 -2.08 20.86 -10.74
CA LEU A 217 -3.01 21.41 -9.75
C LEU A 217 -2.31 22.00 -8.51
N THR A 218 -1.13 21.46 -8.15
CA THR A 218 -0.41 21.84 -6.92
C THR A 218 -0.26 23.35 -6.78
N GLY A 219 -0.56 23.88 -5.58
CA GLY A 219 -0.43 25.29 -5.25
C GLY A 219 -1.57 26.17 -5.77
N ARG A 220 -2.60 25.59 -6.39
CA ARG A 220 -3.75 26.33 -6.92
C ARG A 220 -5.01 26.09 -6.10
N THR A 221 -5.86 27.11 -6.07
CA THR A 221 -7.19 27.08 -5.45
C THR A 221 -8.26 27.14 -6.51
N PHE A 222 -9.27 26.28 -6.39
CA PHE A 222 -10.43 26.25 -7.27
C PHE A 222 -11.71 26.40 -6.45
N ASN A 223 -12.64 27.21 -6.95
CA ASN A 223 -13.96 27.39 -6.35
C ASN A 223 -14.94 26.41 -6.99
N TRP A 224 -15.87 25.89 -6.20
CA TRP A 224 -16.87 24.90 -6.63
C TRP A 224 -16.24 23.75 -7.43
N PRO A 225 -15.27 23.03 -6.84
CA PRO A 225 -14.56 21.97 -7.53
C PRO A 225 -15.49 20.87 -8.00
N ASN A 226 -15.21 20.37 -9.21
CA ASN A 226 -16.00 19.35 -9.91
C ASN A 226 -15.07 18.53 -10.83
N PHE A 227 -15.63 17.69 -11.70
CA PHE A 227 -14.84 16.90 -12.65
C PHE A 227 -13.92 17.73 -13.56
N ASP A 228 -14.37 18.90 -14.04
CA ASP A 228 -13.54 19.75 -14.90
C ASP A 228 -12.31 20.31 -14.16
N THR A 229 -12.37 20.39 -12.82
CA THR A 229 -11.21 20.78 -12.00
C THR A 229 -10.07 19.76 -12.11
N ILE A 230 -10.39 18.46 -12.19
CA ILE A 230 -9.39 17.38 -12.21
C ILE A 230 -9.11 16.83 -13.62
N LYS A 231 -9.97 17.14 -14.60
CA LYS A 231 -9.83 16.77 -16.01
C LYS A 231 -8.44 17.06 -16.62
N PRO A 232 -7.76 18.18 -16.29
CA PRO A 232 -6.40 18.43 -16.77
C PRO A 232 -5.36 17.40 -16.34
N VAL A 233 -5.57 16.68 -15.23
CA VAL A 233 -4.70 15.59 -14.78
C VAL A 233 -5.14 14.27 -15.39
N VAL A 234 -6.45 14.03 -15.48
CA VAL A 234 -7.03 12.80 -16.04
C VAL A 234 -6.54 12.52 -17.45
N LYS A 235 -6.33 13.56 -18.28
CA LYS A 235 -5.81 13.39 -19.66
C LYS A 235 -4.41 12.77 -19.75
N TYR A 236 -3.64 12.76 -18.65
CA TYR A 236 -2.29 12.18 -18.59
C TYR A 236 -2.29 10.74 -18.03
N LEU A 237 -3.46 10.24 -17.62
CA LEU A 237 -3.65 8.84 -17.23
C LEU A 237 -3.61 7.98 -18.49
N THR A 238 -2.43 7.46 -18.80
CA THR A 238 -2.13 6.73 -20.05
C THR A 238 -1.83 5.26 -19.82
N GLY A 239 -1.82 4.82 -18.57
CA GLY A 239 -1.67 3.42 -18.22
C GLY A 239 -2.90 2.60 -18.57
N VAL A 240 -2.69 1.31 -18.85
CA VAL A 240 -3.78 0.32 -18.98
C VAL A 240 -4.13 -0.29 -17.62
N GLU A 241 -3.11 -0.53 -16.80
CA GLU A 241 -3.24 -1.09 -15.45
C GLU A 241 -2.45 -0.27 -14.44
N GLN A 242 -2.96 -0.23 -13.21
CA GLN A 242 -2.28 0.38 -12.07
C GLN A 242 -1.16 -0.55 -11.58
N ASN A 243 -0.01 0.03 -11.28
CA ASN A 243 1.08 -0.74 -10.69
C ASN A 243 0.70 -1.13 -9.25
N LYS A 244 0.85 -2.42 -8.92
CA LYS A 244 0.55 -2.97 -7.59
C LYS A 244 1.84 -3.12 -6.80
N LEU A 245 2.00 -2.31 -5.76
CA LEU A 245 3.16 -2.36 -4.88
C LEU A 245 2.90 -3.24 -3.65
N GLY A 246 1.64 -3.43 -3.28
CA GLY A 246 1.24 -4.15 -2.07
C GLY A 246 1.58 -3.37 -0.79
N THR A 247 1.40 -4.04 0.33
CA THR A 247 1.81 -3.54 1.64
C THR A 247 3.29 -3.84 1.91
N ALA A 248 3.86 -3.21 2.95
CA ALA A 248 5.22 -3.53 3.37
C ALA A 248 5.31 -4.97 3.89
N GLU A 249 4.25 -5.44 4.56
CA GLU A 249 4.12 -6.78 5.10
C GLU A 249 4.09 -7.85 3.98
N GLU A 250 3.27 -7.64 2.94
CA GLU A 250 3.22 -8.55 1.77
C GLU A 250 4.57 -8.65 1.05
N ASN A 251 5.34 -7.55 1.02
CA ASN A 251 6.67 -7.55 0.42
C ASN A 251 7.70 -8.24 1.31
N ALA A 252 7.63 -8.06 2.63
CA ALA A 252 8.48 -8.77 3.57
C ALA A 252 8.27 -10.28 3.52
N GLU A 253 7.03 -10.76 3.39
CA GLU A 253 6.72 -12.18 3.21
C GLU A 253 7.38 -12.75 1.94
N LYS A 254 7.28 -12.03 0.81
CA LYS A 254 7.95 -12.42 -0.45
C LYS A 254 9.47 -12.44 -0.34
N ASP A 255 10.04 -11.51 0.41
CA ASP A 255 11.48 -11.44 0.65
C ASP A 255 11.96 -12.63 1.51
N VAL A 256 11.21 -13.00 2.55
CA VAL A 256 11.49 -14.20 3.36
C VAL A 256 11.42 -15.47 2.50
N GLU A 257 10.36 -15.65 1.72
CA GLU A 257 10.24 -16.80 0.80
C GLU A 257 11.38 -16.85 -0.24
N ALA A 258 11.88 -15.69 -0.69
CA ALA A 258 13.02 -15.61 -1.59
C ALA A 258 14.32 -16.04 -0.90
N GLN A 259 14.54 -15.60 0.34
CA GLN A 259 15.70 -15.99 1.15
C GLN A 259 15.68 -17.49 1.46
N GLU A 260 14.54 -18.04 1.84
CA GLU A 260 14.38 -19.47 2.10
C GLU A 260 14.65 -20.32 0.86
N ARG A 261 14.13 -19.92 -0.31
CA ARG A 261 14.42 -20.60 -1.58
C ARG A 261 15.89 -20.56 -1.95
N GLU A 262 16.56 -19.42 -1.73
CA GLU A 262 18.00 -19.30 -1.99
C GLU A 262 18.79 -20.17 -1.01
N ALA A 263 18.43 -20.20 0.28
CA ALA A 263 19.06 -21.06 1.27
C ALA A 263 18.89 -22.55 0.92
N GLN A 264 17.69 -22.98 0.51
CA GLN A 264 17.42 -24.34 0.06
C GLN A 264 18.23 -24.71 -1.18
N LYS A 265 18.37 -23.77 -2.12
CA LYS A 265 19.18 -23.99 -3.33
C LYS A 265 20.67 -24.13 -2.99
N VAL A 266 21.20 -23.26 -2.13
CA VAL A 266 22.58 -23.35 -1.63
C VAL A 266 22.81 -24.67 -0.89
N GLU A 267 21.86 -25.11 -0.07
CA GLU A 267 21.95 -26.38 0.65
C GLU A 267 21.89 -27.59 -0.30
N ALA A 268 21.02 -27.55 -1.32
CA ALA A 268 20.96 -28.58 -2.35
C ALA A 268 22.26 -28.65 -3.15
N GLU A 269 22.80 -27.52 -3.60
CA GLU A 269 24.10 -27.45 -4.28
C GLU A 269 25.24 -27.96 -3.40
N ARG A 270 25.20 -27.65 -2.09
CA ARG A 270 26.17 -28.16 -1.10
C ARG A 270 26.07 -29.67 -0.95
N ARG A 271 24.85 -30.21 -0.86
CA ARG A 271 24.59 -31.65 -0.71
C ARG A 271 25.01 -32.43 -1.95
N ASP A 272 24.65 -31.96 -3.15
CA ASP A 272 25.02 -32.59 -4.41
C ASP A 272 26.54 -32.60 -4.59
N MET A 273 27.19 -31.49 -4.23
CA MET A 273 28.65 -31.39 -4.24
C MET A 273 29.30 -32.38 -3.26
N TYR A 274 28.76 -32.50 -2.05
CA TYR A 274 29.24 -33.46 -1.06
C TYR A 274 29.09 -34.91 -1.57
N GLU A 275 27.92 -35.29 -2.06
CA GLU A 275 27.67 -36.66 -2.53
C GLU A 275 28.51 -37.03 -3.76
N LEU A 276 28.74 -36.09 -4.69
CA LEU A 276 29.64 -36.28 -5.81
C LEU A 276 31.07 -36.61 -5.34
N ILE A 277 31.60 -35.82 -4.40
CA ILE A 277 32.98 -35.99 -3.91
C ILE A 277 33.08 -37.25 -3.06
N ARG A 278 32.09 -37.50 -2.20
CA ARG A 278 32.00 -38.71 -1.36
C ARG A 278 31.99 -39.96 -2.23
N SER A 279 31.15 -40.01 -3.26
CA SER A 279 31.09 -41.13 -4.20
C SER A 279 32.42 -41.34 -4.93
N ALA A 280 33.09 -40.27 -5.35
CA ALA A 280 34.41 -40.36 -5.99
C ALA A 280 35.49 -40.90 -5.02
N ILE A 281 35.46 -40.50 -3.75
CA ILE A 281 36.38 -41.01 -2.71
C ILE A 281 36.14 -42.50 -2.48
N LEU A 282 34.89 -42.91 -2.24
CA LEU A 282 34.54 -44.30 -1.92
C LEU A 282 34.85 -45.26 -3.09
N ASN A 283 34.64 -44.81 -4.32
CA ASN A 283 34.88 -45.63 -5.52
C ASN A 283 36.34 -45.65 -5.99
N ALA A 284 37.24 -44.88 -5.36
CA ALA A 284 38.66 -44.89 -5.72
C ALA A 284 39.28 -46.27 -5.45
N LYS A 285 39.95 -46.85 -6.47
CA LYS A 285 40.58 -48.17 -6.41
C LYS A 285 42.07 -48.14 -6.11
N ASP A 286 42.71 -46.98 -6.21
CA ASP A 286 44.14 -46.79 -6.00
C ASP A 286 44.43 -45.37 -5.47
N GLU A 287 45.65 -45.12 -4.98
CA GLU A 287 46.04 -43.80 -4.43
C GLU A 287 45.96 -42.66 -5.47
N SER A 288 46.13 -42.96 -6.76
CA SER A 288 46.04 -41.96 -7.84
C SER A 288 44.60 -41.50 -8.05
N GLN A 289 43.66 -42.45 -8.11
CA GLN A 289 42.22 -42.18 -8.19
C GLN A 289 41.74 -41.43 -6.95
N LEU A 290 42.23 -41.79 -5.76
CA LEU A 290 41.88 -41.09 -4.52
C LEU A 290 42.38 -39.63 -4.52
N LYS A 291 43.59 -39.39 -5.05
CA LYS A 291 44.13 -38.03 -5.21
C LYS A 291 43.29 -37.20 -6.18
N THR A 292 42.84 -37.80 -7.28
CA THR A 292 41.94 -37.16 -8.26
C THR A 292 40.58 -36.85 -7.66
N ALA A 293 39.98 -37.79 -6.90
CA ALA A 293 38.73 -37.57 -6.19
C ALA A 293 38.85 -36.43 -5.16
N TRP A 294 39.95 -36.39 -4.40
CA TRP A 294 40.20 -35.32 -3.43
C TRP A 294 40.39 -33.95 -4.09
N ALA A 295 40.96 -33.89 -5.30
CA ALA A 295 41.13 -32.64 -6.04
C ALA A 295 39.79 -31.95 -6.36
N LEU A 296 38.67 -32.69 -6.36
CA LEU A 296 37.32 -32.11 -6.51
C LEU A 296 36.94 -31.14 -5.38
N THR A 297 37.64 -31.19 -4.24
CA THR A 297 37.46 -30.27 -3.10
C THR A 297 38.20 -28.93 -3.25
N ASN A 298 39.10 -28.81 -4.22
CA ASN A 298 39.94 -27.62 -4.41
C ASN A 298 39.09 -26.37 -4.61
N GLY A 299 39.31 -25.34 -3.79
CA GLY A 299 38.54 -24.09 -3.82
C GLY A 299 37.09 -24.19 -3.31
N LYS A 300 36.67 -25.35 -2.80
CA LYS A 300 35.28 -25.60 -2.35
C LYS A 300 35.11 -25.73 -0.83
N LYS A 301 36.19 -25.59 -0.05
CA LYS A 301 36.16 -25.68 1.43
C LYS A 301 35.09 -24.79 2.05
N GLY A 302 34.99 -23.52 1.62
CA GLY A 302 33.98 -22.58 2.14
C GLY A 302 32.53 -22.93 1.75
N LYS A 303 32.31 -23.60 0.60
CA LYS A 303 30.97 -24.03 0.17
C LYS A 303 30.51 -25.31 0.87
N LEU A 304 31.45 -26.21 1.18
CA LEU A 304 31.16 -27.46 1.88
C LEU A 304 30.97 -27.25 3.39
N GLY A 305 31.63 -26.25 3.98
CA GLY A 305 31.56 -25.99 5.43
C GLY A 305 31.96 -27.24 6.21
N ASP A 306 31.17 -27.62 7.21
CA ASP A 306 31.42 -28.77 8.09
C ASP A 306 31.45 -30.12 7.33
N LEU A 307 30.82 -30.22 6.16
CA LEU A 307 30.89 -31.42 5.32
C LEU A 307 32.28 -31.65 4.72
N PHE A 308 33.12 -30.63 4.66
CA PHE A 308 34.51 -30.76 4.20
C PHE A 308 35.31 -31.67 5.14
N ASP A 309 35.14 -31.49 6.45
CA ASP A 309 35.87 -32.26 7.46
C ASP A 309 35.44 -33.74 7.42
N GLN A 310 34.14 -34.00 7.18
CA GLN A 310 33.64 -35.36 6.95
C GLN A 310 34.27 -36.01 5.72
N LEU A 311 34.39 -35.27 4.60
CA LEU A 311 35.08 -35.76 3.40
C LEU A 311 36.57 -36.03 3.67
N GLN A 312 37.21 -35.20 4.49
CA GLN A 312 38.61 -35.38 4.87
C GLN A 312 38.80 -36.66 5.68
N THR A 313 37.96 -36.90 6.69
CA THR A 313 37.99 -38.16 7.46
C THR A 313 37.76 -39.37 6.57
N MET A 314 36.75 -39.34 5.69
CA MET A 314 36.49 -40.45 4.76
C MET A 314 37.65 -40.72 3.81
N LYS A 315 38.30 -39.67 3.30
CA LYS A 315 39.48 -39.80 2.44
C LYS A 315 40.65 -40.44 3.18
N ASP A 316 40.91 -40.03 4.42
CA ASP A 316 42.02 -40.59 5.21
C ASP A 316 41.77 -42.05 5.57
N SER A 317 40.54 -42.43 5.95
CA SER A 317 40.14 -43.84 6.14
C SER A 317 40.32 -44.66 4.86
N ARG A 318 39.82 -44.16 3.71
CA ARG A 318 39.95 -44.87 2.43
C ARG A 318 41.41 -45.05 2.00
N LYS A 319 42.26 -44.08 2.30
CA LYS A 319 43.70 -44.16 2.04
C LYS A 319 44.38 -45.26 2.87
N ALA A 320 43.97 -45.45 4.12
CA ALA A 320 44.48 -46.52 4.97
C ALA A 320 44.09 -47.90 4.41
N GLU A 321 42.82 -48.09 4.03
CA GLU A 321 42.34 -49.34 3.41
C GLU A 321 43.10 -49.70 2.13
N LEU A 322 43.32 -48.72 1.24
CA LEU A 322 44.03 -48.94 -0.02
C LEU A 322 45.51 -49.31 0.19
N ARG A 323 46.11 -48.94 1.33
CA ARG A 323 47.50 -49.29 1.68
C ARG A 323 47.61 -50.67 2.32
N GLU A 324 46.60 -51.10 3.07
CA GLU A 324 46.55 -52.45 3.63
C GLU A 324 46.27 -53.51 2.54
N ALA A 325 45.58 -53.13 1.47
CA ALA A 325 45.24 -54.00 0.35
C ALA A 325 46.31 -54.10 -0.76
N ALA A 326 47.37 -53.27 -0.70
CA ALA A 326 48.45 -53.20 -1.70
C ALA A 326 49.69 -53.97 -1.25
#